data_AF-A0A0G1S446-F1
#
_entry.id   AF-A0A0G1S446-F1
#
_cell.length_a   1.000
_cell.length_b   1.000
_cell.length_c   1.000
_cell.angle_alpha   90.00
_cell.angle_beta   90.00
_cell.angle_gamma   90.00
#
_symmetry.space_group_name_H-M   'P 1'
#
loop_
_entity.id
_entity.type
_entity.pdbx_description
1 polymer ?
#
loop_
_entity_poly.entity_id
_entity_poly.type
_entity_poly.pdbx_seq_one_letter_code
_entity_poly.pdbx_strand_id
1 'polypeptide(L)'
;MRVVHLVDEVRERTERVVILRLPWLLLGLLGGMTATVMISRFETVLTNNIHLAFFVPIIVYMSDAVGTQTETMYVRSLAREKVDFFNYLKKELLSGIFLGLLMGGLIGGATWLWLRLPETAVTVGLAMMINVTLAPVVAMGVSELLRKSRVDPALGAGPFATVIQDFISLLIYFVVASVIMLI
;
A
#
# COMPACT_ATOMS: atom_id res chain seq x y z
N MET A 1 25.41 -13.73 11.39
CA MET A 1 24.09 -13.23 11.82
C MET A 1 24.33 -12.04 12.74
N ARG A 2 24.47 -10.82 12.19
CA ARG A 2 24.62 -9.60 12.99
C ARG A 2 23.23 -9.23 13.47
N VAL A 3 22.96 -9.49 14.73
CA VAL A 3 21.83 -8.91 15.47
C VAL A 3 21.97 -7.41 15.28
N VAL A 4 21.10 -6.81 14.46
CA VAL A 4 20.90 -5.36 14.48
C VAL A 4 20.62 -5.05 15.94
N HIS A 5 21.50 -4.27 16.56
CA HIS A 5 21.29 -3.80 17.92
C HIS A 5 19.89 -3.21 17.96
N LEU A 6 18.96 -3.95 18.56
CA LEU A 6 17.77 -3.37 19.15
C LEU A 6 18.36 -2.41 20.17
N VAL A 7 18.53 -1.17 19.72
CA VAL A 7 18.75 -0.04 20.61
C VAL A 7 17.64 -0.20 21.63
N ASP A 8 18.01 -0.42 22.89
CA ASP A 8 17.07 -0.63 23.97
C ASP A 8 16.39 0.73 24.18
N GLU A 9 15.41 1.04 23.31
CA GLU A 9 14.84 2.39 23.14
C GLU A 9 14.34 2.93 24.48
N VAL A 10 13.94 2.03 25.38
CA VAL A 10 13.52 2.30 26.75
C VAL A 10 14.62 2.95 27.60
N ARG A 11 15.89 2.62 27.35
CA ARG A 11 17.05 3.13 28.12
C ARG A 11 17.72 4.32 27.45
N GLU A 12 17.37 4.62 26.20
CA GLU A 12 17.95 5.74 25.46
C GLU A 12 17.33 7.09 25.85
N ARG A 13 18.11 8.17 25.72
CA ARG A 13 17.55 9.52 25.80
C ARG A 13 16.55 9.73 24.67
N THR A 14 15.44 10.40 24.98
CA THR A 14 14.37 10.73 24.03
C THR A 14 14.90 11.39 22.75
N GLU A 15 15.86 12.30 22.87
CA GLU A 15 16.51 12.97 21.73
C GLU A 15 17.14 11.98 20.74
N ARG A 16 17.78 10.92 21.26
CA ARG A 16 18.42 9.92 20.43
C ARG A 16 17.39 9.08 19.69
N VAL A 17 16.30 8.70 20.35
CA VAL A 17 15.17 8.00 19.71
C VAL A 17 14.57 8.85 18.59
N VAL A 18 14.40 10.15 18.80
CA VAL A 18 13.91 11.08 17.76
C VAL A 18 14.85 11.10 16.57
N ILE A 19 16.16 11.26 16.78
CA ILE A 19 17.16 11.30 15.70
C ILE A 19 17.17 10.00 14.88
N LEU A 20 16.96 8.85 15.52
CA LEU A 20 16.91 7.55 14.84
C LEU A 20 15.64 7.38 13.98
N ARG A 21 14.52 8.00 14.36
CA ARG A 21 13.25 7.93 13.63
C ARG A 21 13.11 9.01 12.56
N LEU A 22 13.75 10.16 12.75
CA LEU A 22 13.58 11.34 11.93
C LEU A 22 13.81 11.10 10.42
N PRO A 23 14.84 10.36 9.96
CA PRO A 23 15.03 10.09 8.53
C PRO A 23 13.83 9.38 7.90
N TRP A 24 13.26 8.39 8.60
CA TRP A 24 12.12 7.62 8.11
C TRP A 24 10.83 8.45 8.12
N LEU A 25 10.64 9.29 9.14
CA LEU A 25 9.50 10.21 9.21
C LEU A 25 9.58 11.29 8.12
N LEU A 26 10.77 11.82 7.83
CA LEU A 26 10.98 12.77 6.74
C LEU A 26 10.70 12.13 5.38
N LEU A 27 11.10 10.88 5.18
CA LEU A 27 10.77 10.12 3.98
C LEU A 27 9.25 9.94 3.83
N GLY A 28 8.56 9.53 4.90
CA GLY A 28 7.11 9.41 4.93
C GLY A 28 6.41 10.75 4.65
N LEU A 29 6.91 11.85 5.23
CA LEU A 29 6.38 13.18 5.02
C LEU A 29 6.51 13.62 3.55
N LEU A 30 7.68 13.42 2.93
CA LEU A 30 7.89 13.72 1.51
C LEU A 30 6.99 12.86 0.61
N GLY A 31 6.81 11.58 0.97
CA GLY A 31 5.86 10.68 0.33
C GLY A 31 4.42 11.19 0.40
N GLY A 32 3.96 11.55 1.60
CA GLY A 32 2.62 12.10 1.83
C GLY A 32 2.39 13.43 1.12
N MET A 33 3.40 14.31 1.05
CA MET A 33 3.33 15.53 0.24
C MET A 33 3.17 15.22 -1.25
N THR A 34 3.92 14.24 -1.76
CA THR A 34 3.82 13.80 -3.16
C THR A 34 2.43 13.23 -3.47
N ALA A 35 1.89 12.40 -2.57
CA ALA A 35 0.52 11.89 -2.68
C ALA A 35 -0.52 13.03 -2.64
N THR A 36 -0.33 14.03 -1.77
CA THR A 36 -1.22 15.21 -1.66
C THR A 36 -1.27 15.99 -2.98
N VAL A 37 -0.11 16.28 -3.58
CA VAL A 37 -0.04 16.95 -4.90
C VAL A 37 -0.65 16.11 -6.00
N MET A 38 -0.56 14.78 -5.91
CA MET A 38 -1.19 13.88 -6.87
C MET A 38 -2.72 13.91 -6.74
N ILE A 39 -3.27 13.83 -5.52
CA ILE A 39 -4.71 13.92 -5.27
C ILE A 39 -5.27 15.25 -5.79
N SER A 40 -4.53 16.36 -5.66
CA SER A 40 -4.99 17.66 -6.17
C SER A 40 -5.16 17.68 -7.69
N ARG A 41 -4.55 16.75 -8.44
CA ARG A 41 -4.80 16.59 -9.89
C ARG A 41 -6.16 15.96 -10.19
N PHE A 42 -6.80 15.36 -9.19
CA PHE A 42 -8.12 14.75 -9.27
C PHE A 42 -9.20 15.60 -8.58
N GLU A 43 -8.93 16.90 -8.38
CA GLU A 43 -9.89 17.84 -7.77
C GLU A 43 -11.25 17.81 -8.48
N THR A 44 -11.28 17.84 -9.82
CA THR A 44 -12.52 17.76 -10.60
C THR A 44 -13.35 16.51 -10.28
N VAL A 45 -12.70 15.36 -10.05
CA VAL A 45 -13.37 14.10 -9.71
C VAL A 45 -13.96 14.19 -8.30
N LEU A 46 -13.20 14.74 -7.36
CA LEU A 46 -13.64 14.94 -5.98
C LEU A 46 -14.78 15.96 -5.86
N THR A 47 -14.78 17.02 -6.67
CA THR A 47 -15.87 18.00 -6.68
C THR A 47 -17.14 17.43 -7.32
N ASN A 48 -17.02 16.53 -8.28
CA ASN A 48 -18.17 15.82 -8.85
C ASN A 48 -18.78 14.85 -7.84
N ASN A 49 -17.96 14.21 -6.99
CA ASN A 49 -18.44 13.35 -5.93
C ASN A 49 -17.55 13.36 -4.69
N ILE A 50 -17.92 14.18 -3.70
CA ILE A 50 -17.16 14.36 -2.47
C ILE A 50 -17.12 13.10 -1.59
N HIS A 51 -18.07 12.17 -1.75
CA HIS A 51 -18.09 10.92 -0.99
C HIS A 51 -16.88 10.03 -1.26
N LEU A 52 -16.22 10.20 -2.41
CA LEU A 52 -15.00 9.46 -2.74
C LEU A 52 -13.88 9.72 -1.70
N ALA A 53 -13.83 10.91 -1.10
CA ALA A 53 -12.87 11.23 -0.06
C ALA A 53 -13.02 10.34 1.19
N PHE A 54 -14.22 9.83 1.48
CA PHE A 54 -14.49 8.99 2.65
C PHE A 54 -13.79 7.62 2.57
N PHE A 55 -13.50 7.15 1.36
CA PHE A 55 -12.92 5.83 1.12
C PHE A 55 -11.40 5.85 0.97
N VAL A 56 -10.78 7.03 0.90
CA VAL A 56 -9.33 7.18 0.83
C VAL A 56 -8.61 6.42 1.97
N PRO A 57 -9.00 6.58 3.26
CA PRO A 57 -8.30 5.91 4.35
C PRO A 57 -8.35 4.38 4.25
N ILE A 58 -9.51 3.81 3.90
CA ILE A 58 -9.66 2.36 3.83
C ILE A 58 -8.94 1.77 2.60
N ILE A 59 -8.94 2.48 1.47
CA ILE A 59 -8.21 2.06 0.28
C ILE A 59 -6.71 1.98 0.58
N VAL A 60 -6.14 3.05 1.14
CA VAL A 60 -4.72 3.11 1.49
C VAL A 60 -4.37 2.03 2.51
N TYR A 61 -5.14 1.95 3.60
CA TYR A 61 -4.91 0.98 4.66
C TYR A 61 -4.95 -0.48 4.15
N MET A 62 -5.96 -0.85 3.36
CA MET A 62 -6.08 -2.23 2.88
C MET A 62 -4.94 -2.59 1.92
N SER A 63 -4.55 -1.65 1.06
CA SER A 63 -3.38 -1.79 0.18
C SER A 63 -2.09 -2.02 0.96
N ASP A 64 -1.82 -1.23 2.00
CA ASP A 64 -0.62 -1.34 2.83
C ASP A 64 -0.65 -2.60 3.71
N ALA A 65 -1.81 -2.97 4.25
CA ALA A 65 -1.97 -4.16 5.07
C ALA A 65 -1.68 -5.45 4.27
N VAL A 66 -2.19 -5.57 3.05
CA VAL A 66 -1.90 -6.70 2.16
C VAL A 66 -0.42 -6.67 1.74
N GLY A 67 0.09 -5.51 1.36
CA GLY A 67 1.49 -5.33 0.99
C GLY A 67 2.44 -5.77 2.10
N THR A 68 2.22 -5.31 3.34
CA THR A 68 3.02 -5.65 4.53
C THR A 68 2.96 -7.14 4.86
N GLN A 69 1.80 -7.79 4.69
CA GLN A 69 1.67 -9.24 4.84
C GLN A 69 2.51 -9.98 3.80
N THR A 70 2.39 -9.61 2.52
CA THR A 70 3.19 -10.19 1.44
C THR A 70 4.69 -9.95 1.66
N GLU A 71 5.09 -8.73 2.02
CA GLU A 71 6.49 -8.38 2.33
C GLU A 71 7.04 -9.29 3.43
N THR A 72 6.32 -9.41 4.54
CA THR A 72 6.74 -10.23 5.68
C THR A 72 6.94 -11.69 5.28
N MET A 73 5.99 -12.26 4.51
CA MET A 73 6.11 -13.64 4.03
C MET A 73 7.26 -13.80 3.04
N TYR A 74 7.39 -12.88 2.10
CA TYR A 74 8.41 -12.92 1.06
C TYR A 74 9.82 -12.80 1.64
N VAL A 75 10.08 -11.84 2.52
CA VAL A 75 11.37 -11.66 3.20
C VAL A 75 11.73 -12.90 4.04
N ARG A 76 10.75 -13.53 4.71
CA ARG A 76 10.98 -14.81 5.40
C ARG A 76 11.33 -15.95 4.44
N SER A 77 10.70 -16.01 3.27
CA SER A 77 11.01 -17.00 2.25
C SER A 77 12.41 -16.80 1.66
N LEU A 78 12.83 -15.55 1.45
CA LEU A 78 14.18 -15.20 1.01
C LEU A 78 15.28 -15.72 1.95
N ALA A 79 14.99 -15.79 3.25
CA ALA A 79 15.93 -16.29 4.25
C ALA A 79 16.04 -17.82 4.30
N ARG A 80 15.06 -18.55 3.74
CA ARG A 80 14.99 -20.02 3.87
C ARG A 80 15.50 -20.78 2.64
N GLU A 81 15.31 -20.30 1.41
CA GLU A 81 15.76 -20.98 0.17
C GLU A 81 15.94 -20.03 -1.04
N LYS A 82 16.37 -20.56 -2.20
CA LYS A 82 16.33 -19.86 -3.50
C LYS A 82 14.88 -19.71 -3.98
N VAL A 83 14.21 -18.65 -3.55
CA VAL A 83 12.88 -18.29 -4.03
C VAL A 83 12.97 -17.71 -5.44
N ASP A 84 12.28 -18.32 -6.40
CA ASP A 84 12.05 -17.73 -7.71
C ASP A 84 11.01 -16.61 -7.61
N PHE A 85 11.43 -15.38 -7.94
CA PHE A 85 10.60 -14.17 -7.79
C PHE A 85 9.30 -14.26 -8.59
N PHE A 86 9.36 -14.71 -9.85
CA PHE A 86 8.20 -14.70 -10.74
C PHE A 86 7.16 -15.75 -10.35
N ASN A 87 7.59 -16.95 -9.97
CA ASN A 87 6.69 -18.00 -9.49
C ASN A 87 6.03 -17.61 -8.16
N TYR A 88 6.77 -16.95 -7.26
CA TYR A 88 6.20 -16.44 -6.02
C TYR A 88 5.21 -15.31 -6.29
N LEU A 89 5.57 -14.34 -7.12
CA LEU A 89 4.71 -13.22 -7.47
C LEU A 89 3.41 -13.68 -8.13
N LYS A 90 3.49 -14.69 -9.01
CA LYS A 90 2.29 -15.28 -9.63
C LYS A 90 1.34 -15.88 -8.58
N LYS A 91 1.86 -16.56 -7.55
CA LYS A 91 1.02 -17.11 -6.47
C LYS A 91 0.37 -15.99 -5.64
N GLU A 92 1.14 -14.95 -5.31
CA GLU A 92 0.61 -13.80 -4.57
C GLU A 92 -0.42 -13.01 -5.38
N LEU A 93 -0.22 -12.81 -6.69
CA LEU A 93 -1.21 -12.18 -7.57
C LEU A 93 -2.50 -12.99 -7.66
N LEU A 94 -2.40 -14.33 -7.77
CA LEU A 94 -3.58 -15.19 -7.75
C LEU A 94 -4.34 -15.07 -6.42
N SER A 95 -3.62 -15.12 -5.29
CA SER A 95 -4.20 -14.88 -3.96
C SER A 95 -4.85 -13.49 -3.88
N GLY A 96 -4.16 -12.47 -4.39
CA GLY A 96 -4.60 -11.08 -4.47
C GLY A 96 -5.88 -10.90 -5.28
N ILE A 97 -6.09 -11.67 -6.36
CA ILE A 97 -7.36 -11.65 -7.11
C ILE A 97 -8.52 -12.15 -6.24
N PHE A 98 -8.35 -13.28 -5.54
CA PHE A 98 -9.41 -13.81 -4.67
C PHE A 98 -9.72 -12.88 -3.49
N LEU A 99 -8.68 -12.37 -2.83
CA LEU A 99 -8.82 -11.40 -1.75
C LEU A 99 -9.40 -10.09 -2.27
N GLY A 100 -8.98 -9.63 -3.43
CA GLY A 100 -9.46 -8.40 -4.07
C GLY A 100 -10.93 -8.49 -4.44
N LEU A 101 -11.39 -9.61 -5.02
CA LEU A 101 -12.80 -9.85 -5.29
C LEU A 101 -13.62 -9.82 -4.00
N LEU A 102 -13.14 -10.49 -2.95
CA LEU A 102 -13.83 -10.52 -1.66
C LEU A 102 -13.88 -9.12 -1.02
N MET A 103 -12.74 -8.46 -0.86
CA MET A 103 -12.66 -7.14 -0.22
C MET A 103 -13.39 -6.07 -1.04
N GLY A 104 -13.22 -6.09 -2.36
CA GLY A 104 -13.91 -5.20 -3.30
C GLY A 104 -15.42 -5.39 -3.28
N GLY A 105 -15.89 -6.64 -3.30
CA GLY A 105 -17.31 -6.96 -3.18
C GLY A 105 -17.91 -6.52 -1.84
N LEU A 106 -17.19 -6.73 -0.73
CA LEU A 106 -17.63 -6.31 0.60
C LEU A 106 -17.72 -4.79 0.72
N ILE A 107 -16.68 -4.05 0.34
CA ILE A 107 -16.69 -2.59 0.47
C ILE A 107 -17.64 -1.93 -0.54
N GLY A 108 -17.71 -2.45 -1.77
CA GLY A 108 -18.65 -1.98 -2.78
C GLY A 108 -20.10 -2.24 -2.35
N GLY A 109 -20.40 -3.43 -1.83
CA GLY A 109 -21.71 -3.77 -1.28
C GLY A 109 -22.09 -2.91 -0.08
N ALA A 110 -21.17 -2.71 0.86
CA ALA A 110 -21.39 -1.81 2.00
C ALA A 110 -21.65 -0.36 1.55
N THR A 111 -20.87 0.13 0.58
CA THR A 111 -21.05 1.46 -0.02
C THR A 111 -22.41 1.61 -0.69
N TRP A 112 -22.85 0.58 -1.42
CA TRP A 112 -24.18 0.55 -2.04
C TRP A 112 -25.30 0.61 -1.00
N LEU A 113 -25.21 -0.21 0.04
CA LEU A 113 -26.22 -0.25 1.11
C LEU A 113 -26.30 1.08 1.88
N TRP A 114 -25.16 1.75 2.05
CA TRP A 114 -25.07 3.00 2.80
C TRP A 114 -25.46 4.23 1.98
N LEU A 115 -24.73 4.50 0.89
CA LEU A 115 -24.87 5.74 0.12
C LEU A 115 -25.94 5.64 -0.98
N ARG A 116 -26.28 4.43 -1.42
CA ARG A 116 -27.19 4.18 -2.56
C ARG A 116 -26.76 4.87 -3.86
N LEU A 117 -25.46 5.10 -4.02
CA LEU A 117 -24.84 5.67 -5.22
C LEU A 117 -24.13 4.56 -6.01
N PRO A 118 -24.69 4.09 -7.14
CA PRO A 118 -24.15 2.90 -7.82
C PRO A 118 -22.73 3.13 -8.34
N GLU A 119 -22.49 4.30 -8.93
CA GLU A 119 -21.19 4.70 -9.46
C GLU A 119 -20.12 4.73 -8.37
N THR A 120 -20.46 5.21 -7.17
CA THR A 120 -19.53 5.24 -6.02
C THR A 120 -19.25 3.83 -5.53
N ALA A 121 -20.29 3.00 -5.39
CA ALA A 121 -20.14 1.61 -4.95
C ALA A 121 -19.26 0.79 -5.90
N VAL A 122 -19.49 0.92 -7.20
CA VAL A 122 -18.68 0.25 -8.24
C VAL A 122 -17.25 0.79 -8.24
N THR A 123 -17.07 2.10 -8.16
CA THR A 123 -15.74 2.74 -8.09
C THR A 123 -14.93 2.21 -6.92
N VAL A 124 -15.48 2.26 -5.71
CA VAL A 124 -14.79 1.85 -4.49
C VAL A 124 -14.50 0.35 -4.52
N GLY A 125 -15.47 -0.48 -4.92
CA GLY A 125 -15.30 -1.92 -4.99
C GLY A 125 -14.25 -2.35 -6.02
N LEU A 126 -14.30 -1.80 -7.23
CA LEU A 126 -13.35 -2.12 -8.30
C LEU A 126 -11.94 -1.63 -7.97
N ALA A 127 -11.82 -0.39 -7.45
CA ALA A 127 -10.52 0.12 -7.04
C ALA A 127 -9.91 -0.70 -5.92
N MET A 128 -10.69 -1.08 -4.90
CA MET A 128 -10.23 -1.96 -3.82
C MET A 128 -9.74 -3.31 -4.35
N MET A 129 -10.50 -3.91 -5.27
CA MET A 129 -10.11 -5.18 -5.91
C MET A 129 -8.76 -5.07 -6.61
N ILE A 130 -8.58 -4.03 -7.44
CA ILE A 130 -7.33 -3.81 -8.19
C ILE A 130 -6.17 -3.54 -7.21
N ASN A 131 -6.40 -2.69 -6.21
CA ASN A 131 -5.42 -2.33 -5.20
C ASN A 131 -4.91 -3.53 -4.39
N VAL A 132 -5.83 -4.36 -3.88
CA VAL A 132 -5.48 -5.60 -3.18
C VAL A 132 -4.76 -6.59 -4.09
N THR A 133 -5.18 -6.69 -5.35
CA THR A 133 -4.54 -7.58 -6.33
C THR A 133 -3.10 -7.16 -6.63
N LEU A 134 -2.83 -5.85 -6.71
CA LEU A 134 -1.52 -5.32 -7.11
C LEU A 134 -0.59 -5.02 -5.93
N ALA A 135 -1.09 -4.99 -4.69
CA ALA A 135 -0.27 -4.77 -3.50
C ALA A 135 0.96 -5.69 -3.39
N PRO A 136 0.88 -7.01 -3.72
CA PRO A 136 2.05 -7.87 -3.75
C PRO A 136 3.17 -7.42 -4.69
N VAL A 137 2.84 -6.77 -5.82
CA VAL A 137 3.83 -6.32 -6.81
C VAL A 137 4.75 -5.28 -6.20
N VAL A 138 4.19 -4.33 -5.46
CA VAL A 138 4.94 -3.26 -4.81
C VAL A 138 5.78 -3.83 -3.67
N ALA A 139 5.16 -4.59 -2.77
CA ALA A 139 5.82 -5.18 -1.61
C ALA A 139 7.02 -6.07 -2.00
N MET A 140 6.80 -6.99 -2.93
CA MET A 140 7.86 -7.87 -3.42
C MET A 140 8.88 -7.12 -4.27
N GLY A 141 8.44 -6.16 -5.09
CA GLY A 141 9.31 -5.36 -5.95
C GLY A 141 10.31 -4.53 -5.15
N VAL A 142 9.86 -3.86 -4.09
CA VAL A 142 10.73 -3.09 -3.17
C VAL A 142 11.69 -4.03 -2.45
N SER A 143 11.19 -5.14 -1.90
CA SER A 143 12.03 -6.14 -1.22
C SER A 143 13.12 -6.70 -2.13
N GLU A 144 12.77 -7.03 -3.37
CA GLU A 144 13.68 -7.57 -4.38
C GLU A 144 14.71 -6.54 -4.83
N LEU A 145 14.32 -5.26 -4.96
CA LEU A 145 15.22 -4.17 -5.30
C LEU A 145 16.27 -3.94 -4.21
N LEU A 146 15.86 -3.96 -2.94
CA LEU A 146 16.80 -3.87 -1.80
C LEU A 146 17.76 -5.06 -1.78
N ARG A 147 17.24 -6.29 -1.96
CA ARG A 147 18.05 -7.51 -2.07
C ARG A 147 19.13 -7.39 -3.15
N LYS A 148 18.74 -6.96 -4.35
CA LYS A 148 19.68 -6.76 -5.48
C LYS A 148 20.71 -5.66 -5.20
N SER A 149 20.32 -4.65 -4.42
CA SER A 149 21.19 -3.55 -3.97
C SER A 149 22.08 -3.92 -2.78
N ARG A 150 22.07 -5.19 -2.33
CA ARG A 150 22.82 -5.69 -1.15
C ARG A 150 22.40 -5.02 0.17
N VAL A 151 21.20 -4.47 0.22
CA VAL A 151 20.55 -3.97 1.44
C VAL A 151 19.67 -5.07 1.99
N ASP A 152 19.69 -5.29 3.30
CA ASP A 152 18.82 -6.28 3.96
C ASP A 152 17.35 -5.82 3.85
N PRO A 153 16.49 -6.54 3.10
CA PRO A 153 15.09 -6.17 2.94
C PRO A 153 14.35 -6.10 4.28
N ALA A 154 14.74 -6.90 5.27
CA ALA A 154 14.09 -6.93 6.59
C ALA A 154 14.26 -5.63 7.38
N LEU A 155 15.24 -4.77 7.01
CA LEU A 155 15.56 -3.55 7.74
C LEU A 155 15.01 -2.27 7.09
N GLY A 156 14.70 -2.30 5.81
CA GLY A 156 14.38 -1.10 5.05
C GLY A 156 13.12 -1.18 4.18
N ALA A 157 12.59 -2.37 3.89
CA ALA A 157 11.48 -2.47 2.94
C ALA A 157 10.21 -1.75 3.43
N GLY A 158 9.85 -1.86 4.71
CA GLY A 158 8.64 -1.26 5.28
C GLY A 158 8.38 0.21 4.92
N PRO A 159 9.17 1.19 5.39
CA PRO A 159 8.89 2.61 5.11
C PRO A 159 8.88 2.98 3.63
N PHE A 160 9.74 2.37 2.81
CA PHE A 160 9.77 2.61 1.36
C PHE A 160 8.57 1.99 0.66
N ALA A 161 8.20 0.76 1.04
CA ALA A 161 7.07 0.05 0.50
C ALA A 161 5.77 0.80 0.81
N THR A 162 5.57 1.25 2.05
CA THR A 162 4.38 2.04 2.44
C THR A 162 4.24 3.30 1.61
N VAL A 163 5.28 4.13 1.46
CA VAL A 163 5.17 5.38 0.66
C VAL A 163 4.80 5.10 -0.79
N ILE A 164 5.42 4.10 -1.40
CA ILE A 164 5.14 3.72 -2.80
C ILE A 164 3.74 3.13 -2.92
N GLN A 165 3.32 2.31 -1.95
CA GLN A 165 2.02 1.66 -1.90
C GLN A 165 0.88 2.67 -1.71
N ASP A 166 1.06 3.65 -0.82
CA ASP A 166 0.11 4.76 -0.62
C ASP A 166 -0.07 5.54 -1.92
N PHE A 167 1.03 5.92 -2.58
CA PHE A 167 0.98 6.65 -3.83
C PHE A 167 0.25 5.86 -4.93
N ILE A 168 0.62 4.59 -5.14
CA ILE A 168 0.03 3.73 -6.18
C ILE A 168 -1.44 3.44 -5.88
N SER A 169 -1.79 3.20 -4.61
CA SER A 169 -3.17 2.87 -4.24
C SER A 169 -4.14 4.02 -4.45
N LEU A 170 -3.71 5.24 -4.10
CA LEU A 170 -4.43 6.47 -4.39
C LEU A 170 -4.54 6.70 -5.90
N LEU A 171 -3.44 6.49 -6.65
CA LEU A 171 -3.44 6.68 -8.09
C LEU A 171 -4.44 5.74 -8.77
N ILE A 172 -4.43 4.45 -8.42
CA ILE A 172 -5.39 3.46 -8.92
C ILE A 172 -6.82 3.89 -8.56
N TYR A 173 -7.07 4.29 -7.31
CA TYR A 173 -8.39 4.70 -6.86
C TYR A 173 -8.95 5.86 -7.67
N PHE A 174 -8.16 6.92 -7.82
CA PHE A 174 -8.61 8.12 -8.52
C PHE A 174 -8.65 7.94 -10.04
N VAL A 175 -7.81 7.09 -10.63
CA VAL A 175 -7.93 6.73 -12.06
C VAL A 175 -9.22 5.94 -12.30
N VAL A 176 -9.53 4.94 -11.46
CA VAL A 176 -10.79 4.19 -11.56
C VAL A 176 -11.99 5.12 -11.38
N ALA A 177 -11.94 6.02 -10.39
CA ALA A 177 -12.98 7.01 -10.17
C ALA A 177 -13.15 7.95 -11.38
N SER A 178 -12.05 8.41 -11.98
CA SER A 178 -12.08 9.27 -13.17
C SER A 178 -12.76 8.57 -14.34
N VAL A 179 -12.42 7.30 -14.58
CA VAL A 179 -13.00 6.52 -15.68
C VAL A 179 -14.50 6.29 -15.45
N ILE A 180 -14.94 6.07 -14.21
CA ILE A 180 -16.36 5.77 -13.95
C ILE A 180 -17.21 7.05 -13.87
N MET A 181 -16.67 8.14 -13.33
CA MET A 181 -17.43 9.37 -13.02
C MET A 181 -17.39 10.43 -14.13
N LEU A 182 -16.45 10.33 -15.07
CA LEU A 182 -16.28 11.31 -16.17
C LEU A 182 -16.63 10.74 -17.55
N ILE A 183 -17.10 9.49 -17.61
CA ILE A 183 -17.78 8.91 -18.77
C ILE A 183 -19.28 9.11 -18.58
#